data_AF-A0A4X2KQR0-F1
#
_entry.id   AF-A0A4X2KQR0-F1
#
_cell.length_a   1.000
_cell.length_b   1.000
_cell.length_c   1.000
_cell.angle_alpha   90.00
_cell.angle_beta   90.00
_cell.angle_gamma   90.00
#
_symmetry.space_group_name_H-M   'P 1'
#
loop_
_entity.id
_entity.type
_entity.pdbx_description
1 polymer ?
#
loop_
_entity_poly.entity_id
_entity_poly.type
_entity_poly.pdbx_seq_one_letter_code
_entity_poly.pdbx_strand_id
1 'polypeptide(L)'
;MHKRKYTGLGLRWREEKWEDEDEENAQLLLEALRVLDRLKNIACPFLEGLYITRPRTMKQFLCTPSICRLLILEWLFARLYPSFGVSFATVPGSGAKGKITEMTRIGHELLLFGPDDQDLIKGSTGVKVQLYFFN
;
A
#
# COMPACT_ATOMS: atom_id res chain seq x y z
N MET A 1 6.25 32.56 34.71
CA MET A 1 7.16 33.07 35.75
C MET A 1 8.48 32.32 35.68
N HIS A 2 9.57 33.08 35.65
CA HIS A 2 10.93 32.63 35.37
C HIS A 2 11.56 31.93 36.58
N LYS A 3 12.15 30.76 36.39
CA LYS A 3 13.29 30.32 37.21
C LYS A 3 14.42 29.84 36.30
N ARG A 4 15.44 30.68 36.20
CA ARG A 4 16.74 30.37 35.59
C ARG A 4 17.50 29.42 36.51
N LYS A 5 18.10 28.37 35.94
CA LYS A 5 19.36 27.81 36.43
C LYS A 5 20.25 27.60 35.22
N TYR A 6 21.31 28.41 35.14
CA TYR A 6 22.42 28.22 34.22
C TYR A 6 23.61 27.75 35.05
N THR A 7 24.06 26.52 34.78
CA THR A 7 25.45 26.10 34.99
C THR A 7 25.81 25.32 33.73
N GLY A 8 26.73 25.89 32.97
CA GLY A 8 26.97 25.53 31.57
C GLY A 8 27.67 24.21 31.35
N LEU A 9 27.40 23.63 30.19
CA LEU A 9 28.35 22.96 29.30
C LEU A 9 27.66 22.90 27.94
N GLY A 10 28.36 23.38 26.92
CA GLY A 10 27.82 23.59 25.58
C GLY A 10 27.22 22.30 25.02
N LEU A 11 25.90 22.29 24.88
CA LEU A 11 25.21 21.39 23.98
C LEU A 11 24.55 22.28 22.94
N ARG A 12 25.14 22.25 21.75
CA ARG A 12 24.50 22.69 20.52
C ARG A 12 23.17 21.94 20.46
N TRP A 13 22.07 22.63 20.77
CA TRP A 13 20.73 22.09 20.59
C TRP A 13 20.61 21.72 19.11
N ARG A 14 20.78 20.43 18.81
CA ARG A 14 20.19 19.86 17.61
C ARG A 14 18.72 19.81 17.97
N GLU A 15 17.96 20.80 17.48
CA GLU A 15 16.52 20.64 17.31
C GLU A 15 16.36 19.43 16.40
N GLU A 16 16.20 18.30 17.05
CA GLU A 16 15.99 17.04 16.40
C GLU A 16 14.50 17.08 16.00
N LYS A 17 14.27 16.92 14.70
CA LYS A 17 13.01 17.24 14.03
C LYS A 17 12.04 16.09 14.28
N TRP A 18 11.43 16.07 15.47
CA TRP A 18 10.61 14.94 15.93
C TRP A 18 9.12 15.04 15.52
N GLU A 19 8.66 16.15 14.95
CA GLU A 19 7.24 16.36 14.65
C GLU A 19 6.85 15.85 13.24
N ASP A 20 7.75 15.95 12.26
CA ASP A 20 7.45 15.60 10.85
C ASP A 20 7.25 14.09 10.62
N GLU A 21 8.03 13.22 11.28
CA GLU A 21 7.95 11.75 11.10
C GLU A 21 6.67 11.17 11.70
N ASP A 22 6.24 11.69 12.86
CA ASP A 22 5.01 11.28 13.51
C ASP A 22 3.78 11.76 12.73
N GLU A 23 3.82 12.98 12.17
CA GLU A 23 2.77 13.51 11.31
C GLU A 23 2.67 12.75 9.97
N GLU A 24 3.79 12.46 9.31
CA GLU A 24 3.80 11.64 8.09
C GLU A 24 3.24 10.24 8.37
N ASN A 25 3.62 9.62 9.48
CA ASN A 25 3.11 8.32 9.87
C ASN A 25 1.59 8.34 10.16
N ALA A 26 1.07 9.42 10.75
CA ALA A 26 -0.37 9.63 10.95
C ALA A 26 -1.12 9.81 9.62
N GLN A 27 -0.57 10.60 8.69
CA GLN A 27 -1.14 10.77 7.36
C GLN A 27 -1.19 9.44 6.59
N LEU A 28 -0.10 8.66 6.61
CA LEU A 28 -0.06 7.35 5.96
C LEU A 28 -1.05 6.36 6.58
N LEU A 29 -1.31 6.44 7.89
CA LEU A 29 -2.35 5.65 8.53
C LEU A 29 -3.75 6.06 8.04
N LEU A 30 -4.02 7.36 7.91
CA LEU A 30 -5.29 7.85 7.40
C LEU A 30 -5.51 7.39 5.95
N GLU A 31 -4.49 7.43 5.10
CA GLU A 31 -4.56 6.91 3.74
C GLU A 31 -4.82 5.39 3.72
N ALA A 32 -4.16 4.61 4.58
CA ALA A 32 -4.42 3.17 4.70
C ALA A 32 -5.88 2.88 5.12
N LEU A 33 -6.43 3.67 6.04
CA LEU A 33 -7.84 3.58 6.44
C LEU A 33 -8.77 3.90 5.26
N ARG A 34 -8.49 4.95 4.48
CA ARG A 34 -9.27 5.33 3.30
C ARG A 34 -9.27 4.22 2.25
N VAL A 35 -8.12 3.62 1.98
CA VAL A 35 -8.00 2.49 1.04
C VAL A 35 -8.84 1.30 1.53
N LEU A 36 -8.73 0.92 2.80
CA LEU A 36 -9.53 -0.18 3.36
C LEU A 36 -11.04 0.12 3.31
N ASP A 37 -11.43 1.35 3.60
CA ASP A 37 -12.84 1.76 3.53
C ASP A 37 -13.37 1.69 2.11
N ARG A 38 -12.62 2.19 1.12
CA ARG A 38 -12.97 2.06 -0.31
C ARG A 38 -13.12 0.60 -0.73
N LEU A 39 -12.18 -0.28 -0.34
CA LEU A 39 -12.25 -1.71 -0.62
C LEU A 39 -13.51 -2.35 -0.02
N LYS A 40 -13.89 -1.97 1.21
CA LYS A 40 -15.15 -2.43 1.83
C LYS A 40 -16.37 -1.90 1.10
N ASN A 41 -16.36 -0.62 0.70
CA ASN A 41 -17.48 0.02 0.01
C ASN A 41 -17.77 -0.59 -1.36
N ILE A 42 -16.76 -1.17 -2.03
CA ILE A 42 -16.95 -1.94 -3.27
C ILE A 42 -17.16 -3.45 -3.03
N ALA A 43 -17.41 -3.86 -1.78
CA ALA A 43 -17.62 -5.23 -1.36
C ALA A 43 -16.48 -6.17 -1.76
N CYS A 44 -15.23 -5.77 -1.50
CA CYS A 44 -14.08 -6.62 -1.75
C CYS A 44 -14.16 -7.91 -0.91
N PRO A 45 -14.23 -9.10 -1.53
CA PRO A 45 -14.50 -10.35 -0.82
C PRO A 45 -13.34 -10.75 0.11
N PHE A 46 -12.13 -10.30 -0.18
CA PHE A 46 -10.96 -10.59 0.65
C PHE A 46 -10.91 -9.79 1.95
N LEU A 47 -11.83 -8.85 2.16
CA LEU A 47 -12.00 -8.12 3.41
C LEU A 47 -13.15 -8.69 4.25
N GLU A 48 -13.94 -9.61 3.73
CA GLU A 48 -15.05 -10.22 4.45
C GLU A 48 -14.53 -11.02 5.66
N GLY A 49 -15.09 -10.74 6.83
CA GLY A 49 -14.66 -11.37 8.09
C GLY A 49 -13.28 -10.93 8.61
N LEU A 50 -12.54 -10.07 7.90
CA LEU A 50 -11.26 -9.55 8.39
C LEU A 50 -11.45 -8.36 9.33
N TYR A 51 -11.01 -8.52 10.58
CA TYR A 51 -10.96 -7.45 11.57
C TYR A 51 -9.54 -6.87 11.68
N ILE A 52 -9.23 -5.90 10.81
CA ILE A 52 -7.94 -5.18 10.82
C ILE A 52 -8.11 -3.88 11.60
N THR A 53 -7.56 -3.82 12.82
CA THR A 53 -7.66 -2.64 13.71
C THR A 53 -6.35 -1.97 14.05
N ARG A 54 -5.22 -2.68 13.91
CA ARG A 54 -3.91 -2.14 14.26
C ARG A 54 -3.29 -1.38 13.09
N PRO A 55 -2.82 -0.13 13.28
CA PRO A 55 -2.17 0.67 12.23
C PRO A 55 -1.07 -0.05 11.45
N ARG A 56 -0.18 -0.75 12.18
CA ARG A 56 0.91 -1.52 11.57
C ARG A 56 0.39 -2.64 10.67
N THR A 57 -0.68 -3.32 11.09
CA THR A 57 -1.29 -4.41 10.33
C THR A 57 -1.99 -3.91 9.08
N MET A 58 -2.65 -2.73 9.12
CA MET A 58 -3.25 -2.11 7.93
C MET A 58 -2.20 -1.82 6.86
N LYS A 59 -1.10 -1.16 7.25
CA LYS A 59 0.01 -0.86 6.34
C LYS A 59 0.70 -2.13 5.85
N GLN A 60 0.91 -3.14 6.69
CA GLN A 60 1.48 -4.41 6.24
C GLN A 60 0.58 -5.10 5.22
N PHE A 61 -0.72 -5.19 5.51
CA PHE A 61 -1.70 -5.83 4.63
C PHE A 61 -1.73 -5.19 3.24
N LEU A 62 -1.73 -3.85 3.17
CA LEU A 62 -1.79 -3.12 1.91
C LEU A 62 -0.42 -2.99 1.23
N CYS A 63 0.66 -2.75 1.98
CA CYS A 63 1.91 -2.24 1.41
C CYS A 63 3.07 -3.22 1.49
N THR A 64 2.84 -4.51 1.79
CA THR A 64 3.90 -5.52 1.78
C THR A 64 3.53 -6.73 0.92
N PRO A 65 4.51 -7.50 0.42
CA PRO A 65 4.24 -8.67 -0.39
C PRO A 65 3.46 -9.73 0.37
N SER A 66 2.29 -10.09 -0.14
CA SER A 66 1.45 -11.16 0.41
C SER A 66 0.52 -11.73 -0.66
N ILE A 67 0.08 -12.98 -0.45
CA ILE A 67 -0.93 -13.62 -1.32
C ILE A 67 -2.24 -12.83 -1.28
N CYS A 68 -2.67 -12.40 -0.10
CA CYS A 68 -3.91 -11.62 0.06
C CYS A 68 -3.89 -10.32 -0.74
N ARG A 69 -2.77 -9.57 -0.69
CA ARG A 69 -2.59 -8.35 -1.50
C ARG A 69 -2.76 -8.66 -3.00
N LEU A 70 -2.07 -9.70 -3.47
CA LEU A 70 -2.11 -10.06 -4.89
C LEU A 70 -3.52 -10.42 -5.35
N LEU A 71 -4.27 -11.17 -4.53
CA LEU A 71 -5.67 -11.51 -4.80
C LEU A 71 -6.59 -10.29 -4.85
N ILE A 72 -6.39 -9.32 -3.95
CA ILE A 72 -7.13 -8.04 -3.97
C ILE A 72 -6.88 -7.30 -5.28
N LEU A 73 -5.62 -7.16 -5.69
CA LEU A 73 -5.28 -6.47 -6.93
C LEU A 73 -5.81 -7.22 -8.15
N GLU A 74 -5.69 -8.54 -8.20
CA GLU A 74 -6.25 -9.38 -9.26
C GLU A 74 -7.76 -9.15 -9.41
N TRP A 75 -8.48 -9.09 -8.30
CA TRP A 75 -9.92 -8.81 -8.30
C TRP A 75 -10.26 -7.38 -8.71
N LEU A 76 -9.47 -6.38 -8.31
CA LEU A 76 -9.64 -5.01 -8.78
C LEU A 76 -9.43 -4.92 -10.29
N PHE A 77 -8.37 -5.53 -10.81
CA PHE A 77 -8.07 -5.55 -12.24
C PHE A 77 -9.16 -6.26 -13.05
N ALA A 78 -9.64 -7.40 -12.57
CA ALA A 78 -10.76 -8.13 -13.19
C ALA A 78 -12.05 -7.27 -13.27
N ARG A 79 -12.27 -6.37 -12.30
CA ARG A 79 -13.41 -5.45 -12.30
C ARG A 79 -13.23 -4.28 -13.25
N LEU A 80 -12.03 -3.72 -13.32
CA LEU A 80 -11.72 -2.58 -14.20
C LEU A 80 -11.61 -3.00 -15.67
N TYR A 81 -11.15 -4.22 -15.91
CA TYR A 81 -10.91 -4.76 -17.25
C TYR A 81 -11.45 -6.19 -17.33
N PRO A 82 -12.72 -6.43 -17.70
CA PRO A 82 -13.34 -7.76 -17.66
C PRO A 82 -12.59 -8.85 -18.45
N SER A 83 -11.90 -8.47 -19.53
CA SER A 83 -11.02 -9.36 -20.30
C SER A 83 -9.79 -9.86 -19.51
N PHE A 84 -9.43 -9.19 -18.41
CA PHE A 84 -8.41 -9.64 -17.46
C PHE A 84 -8.78 -10.98 -16.80
N GLY A 85 -10.06 -11.19 -16.45
CA GLY A 85 -10.51 -12.46 -15.87
C GLY A 85 -10.35 -13.65 -16.83
N VAL A 86 -10.42 -13.38 -18.13
CA VAL A 86 -10.28 -14.40 -19.19
C VAL A 86 -8.80 -14.74 -19.46
N SER A 87 -7.87 -13.80 -19.27
CA SER A 87 -6.44 -14.01 -19.53
C SER A 87 -5.78 -14.94 -18.50
N PHE A 88 -6.31 -15.04 -17.28
CA PHE A 88 -5.80 -15.96 -16.25
C PHE A 88 -6.51 -17.31 -16.19
N ALA A 89 -7.81 -17.35 -16.50
CA ALA A 89 -8.54 -18.62 -16.61
C ALA A 89 -7.94 -19.54 -17.70
N THR A 90 -7.27 -18.95 -18.68
CA THR A 90 -6.63 -19.65 -19.81
C THR A 90 -5.19 -20.07 -19.54
N VAL A 91 -4.56 -19.66 -18.43
CA VAL A 91 -3.18 -20.08 -18.06
C VAL A 91 -3.18 -20.81 -16.70
N PRO A 92 -3.58 -22.09 -16.66
CA PRO A 92 -3.46 -22.92 -15.47
C PRO A 92 -1.99 -23.04 -15.05
N GLY A 93 -1.66 -22.76 -13.79
CA GLY A 93 -0.31 -22.93 -13.25
C GLY A 93 0.59 -21.69 -13.29
N SER A 94 0.08 -20.55 -13.76
CA SER A 94 0.69 -19.23 -13.54
C SER A 94 0.65 -18.90 -12.04
N GLY A 95 1.70 -19.29 -11.30
CA GLY A 95 1.86 -18.91 -9.89
C GLY A 95 1.95 -17.38 -9.72
N ALA A 96 2.22 -16.92 -8.49
CA ALA A 96 2.28 -15.48 -8.18
C ALA A 96 3.14 -14.66 -9.17
N LYS A 97 4.24 -15.23 -9.67
CA LYS A 97 5.11 -14.59 -10.68
C LYS A 97 4.39 -14.30 -11.99
N GLY A 98 3.66 -15.27 -12.55
CA GLY A 98 2.93 -15.08 -13.79
C GLY A 98 1.81 -14.05 -13.63
N LYS A 99 1.13 -14.07 -12.48
CA LYS A 99 0.14 -13.05 -12.10
C LYS A 99 0.71 -11.64 -12.09
N ILE A 100 1.84 -11.46 -11.43
CA ILE A 100 2.53 -10.16 -11.38
C ILE A 100 2.91 -9.70 -12.80
N THR A 101 3.52 -10.56 -13.61
CA THR A 101 3.95 -10.20 -14.96
C THR A 101 2.79 -9.73 -15.84
N GLU A 102 1.68 -10.47 -15.84
CA GLU A 102 0.54 -10.13 -16.70
C GLU A 102 -0.24 -8.90 -16.18
N MET A 103 -0.37 -8.74 -14.86
CA MET A 103 -0.88 -7.49 -14.29
C MET A 103 -0.04 -6.28 -14.64
N THR A 104 1.30 -6.43 -14.61
CA THR A 104 2.20 -5.36 -15.01
C THR A 104 2.04 -5.02 -16.50
N ARG A 105 1.94 -6.05 -17.37
CA ARG A 105 1.68 -5.85 -18.80
C ARG A 105 0.38 -5.09 -19.04
N ILE A 106 -0.73 -5.55 -18.45
CA ILE A 106 -2.05 -4.95 -18.64
C ILE A 106 -2.11 -3.54 -18.08
N GLY A 107 -1.60 -3.31 -16.87
CA GLY A 107 -1.62 -1.96 -16.31
C GLY A 107 -0.75 -0.97 -17.09
N HIS A 108 0.35 -1.43 -17.71
CA HIS A 108 1.11 -0.64 -18.66
C HIS A 108 0.30 -0.31 -19.93
N GLU A 109 -0.39 -1.29 -20.51
CA GLU A 109 -1.27 -1.08 -21.68
C GLU A 109 -2.42 -0.10 -21.38
N LEU A 110 -2.91 -0.12 -20.14
CA LEU A 110 -3.94 0.80 -19.65
C LEU A 110 -3.38 2.14 -19.14
N LEU A 111 -2.07 2.37 -19.27
CA LEU A 111 -1.38 3.59 -18.83
C LEU A 111 -1.58 3.89 -17.33
N LEU A 112 -1.76 2.87 -16.50
CA LEU A 112 -1.90 2.99 -15.04
C LEU A 112 -0.55 3.13 -14.35
N PHE A 113 0.50 2.53 -14.92
CA PHE A 113 1.88 2.56 -14.44
C PHE A 113 2.86 2.14 -15.55
N GLY A 114 4.16 2.24 -15.28
CA GLY A 114 5.24 1.92 -16.22
C GLY A 114 5.45 0.41 -16.45
N PRO A 115 6.23 0.04 -17.49
CA PRO A 115 6.44 -1.35 -17.89
C PRO A 115 7.23 -2.18 -16.85
N ASP A 116 7.98 -1.53 -15.97
CA ASP A 116 8.83 -2.16 -14.95
C ASP A 116 8.26 -2.05 -13.52
N ASP A 117 7.01 -1.60 -13.38
CA ASP A 117 6.37 -1.37 -12.07
C ASP A 117 5.86 -2.66 -11.39
N GLN A 118 6.57 -3.77 -11.57
CA GLN A 118 6.29 -5.02 -10.88
C GLN A 118 6.36 -4.87 -9.36
N ASP A 119 7.21 -3.99 -8.86
CA ASP A 119 7.37 -3.76 -7.42
C ASP A 119 6.15 -3.04 -6.82
N LEU A 120 5.39 -2.28 -7.63
CA LEU A 120 4.08 -1.78 -7.23
C LEU A 120 3.14 -2.97 -6.98
N ILE A 121 3.04 -3.87 -7.94
CA ILE A 121 2.15 -5.05 -7.85
C ILE A 121 2.56 -5.96 -6.68
N LYS A 122 3.86 -6.23 -6.53
CA LYS A 122 4.41 -7.06 -5.45
C LYS A 122 4.17 -6.47 -4.07
N GLY A 123 4.05 -5.15 -3.93
CA GLY A 123 4.05 -4.52 -2.61
C GLY A 123 5.46 -4.23 -2.08
N SER A 124 6.44 -4.07 -2.97
CA SER A 124 7.86 -3.90 -2.59
C SER A 124 8.35 -2.45 -2.67
N THR A 125 7.51 -1.51 -3.08
CA THR A 125 7.84 -0.07 -3.04
C THR A 125 7.52 0.53 -1.67
N GLY A 126 7.92 1.79 -1.46
CA GLY A 126 7.67 2.50 -0.21
C GLY A 126 6.16 2.62 0.13
N VAL A 127 5.83 2.63 1.42
CA VAL A 127 4.44 2.67 1.94
C VAL A 127 3.61 3.76 1.27
N LYS A 128 4.17 4.97 1.15
CA LYS A 128 3.49 6.11 0.51
C LYS A 128 3.07 5.78 -0.93
N VAL A 129 4.01 5.28 -1.73
CA VAL A 129 3.77 4.88 -3.13
C VAL A 129 2.72 3.78 -3.21
N GLN A 130 2.79 2.79 -2.32
CA GLN A 130 1.83 1.69 -2.25
C GLN A 130 0.40 2.15 -1.94
N LEU A 131 0.24 3.12 -1.03
CA LEU A 131 -1.08 3.66 -0.68
C LEU A 131 -1.65 4.53 -1.80
N TYR A 132 -0.83 5.36 -2.45
CA TYR A 132 -1.27 6.14 -3.61
C TYR A 132 -1.69 5.28 -4.80
N PHE A 133 -1.05 4.12 -4.98
CA PHE A 133 -1.43 3.17 -6.03
C PHE A 133 -2.88 2.63 -5.88
N PHE A 134 -3.43 2.63 -4.66
CA PHE A 134 -4.82 2.21 -4.42
C PHE A 134 -5.87 3.34 -4.51
N ASN A 135 -5.44 4.60 -4.60
CA ASN A 135 -6.33 5.78 -4.55
C ASN A 135 -6.86 6.18 -5.93
#